data_AF-A0A7D7WK68-F1
#
_entry.id   AF-A0A7D7WK68-F1
#
_cell.length_a   1.000
_cell.length_b   1.000
_cell.length_c   1.000
_cell.angle_alpha   90.00
_cell.angle_beta   90.00
_cell.angle_gamma   90.00
#
_symmetry.space_group_name_H-M   'P 1'
#
loop_
_entity.id
_entity.type
_entity.pdbx_description
1 polymer ?
#
loop_
_entity_poly.entity_id
_entity_poly.type
_entity_poly.pdbx_seq_one_letter_code
_entity_poly.pdbx_strand_id
1 'polypeptide(L)'
;MKKIIKVLFLLLASCVHEQQKVSSIDDLNDQKGYLDNQSVVSESYESKKKSLLNSLNQSLIQTTDLMEKADLTVDNLNESDESNKVVEVVISGVNLISASADQLKSLSESIYDLAQTAGIDLEEINKFRDKATVASNVARQAYDLTKSVDEDMKKLYEEQQKGIDLDLDSASEEIKQARINVDRAWEVTIKAKDHLIDLRGATKEVLDKVNAEITNNKKLEDIKRVVELAVQVAENAKETAQKVITSLNT
;
A
#
# COMPACT_ATOMS: atom_id res chain seq x y z
N MET A 1 12.21 -20.42 28.83
CA MET A 1 12.46 -18.97 28.73
C MET A 1 12.23 -18.57 27.28
N LYS A 2 11.16 -17.82 27.00
CA LYS A 2 10.81 -17.37 25.65
C LYS A 2 11.87 -16.37 25.19
N LYS A 3 12.79 -16.79 24.32
CA LYS A 3 13.71 -15.88 23.64
C LYS A 3 12.87 -15.21 22.55
N ILE A 4 12.38 -14.01 22.85
CA ILE A 4 11.79 -13.10 21.88
C ILE A 4 12.79 -12.99 20.73
N ILE A 5 12.40 -13.46 19.55
CA ILE A 5 13.21 -13.43 18.34
C ILE A 5 13.30 -11.97 17.93
N LYS A 6 14.28 -11.23 18.47
CA LYS A 6 14.66 -9.92 17.94
C LYS A 6 15.27 -10.14 16.56
N VAL A 7 14.48 -10.49 15.53
CA VAL A 7 14.96 -10.33 14.16
C VAL A 7 15.33 -8.86 14.05
N LEU A 8 16.60 -8.63 13.80
CA LEU A 8 17.34 -7.45 14.22
C LEU A 8 16.93 -6.23 13.40
N PHE A 9 15.81 -5.59 13.74
CA PHE A 9 15.34 -4.34 13.13
C PHE A 9 15.44 -3.18 14.13
N LEU A 10 16.66 -2.90 14.58
CA LEU A 10 16.99 -1.68 15.30
C LEU A 10 17.52 -0.64 14.31
N LEU A 11 16.62 0.17 13.74
CA LEU A 11 17.00 1.41 13.07
C LEU A 11 16.30 2.62 13.72
N LEU A 12 17.07 3.18 14.65
CA LEU A 12 17.28 4.60 14.98
C LEU A 12 16.23 5.62 14.51
N ALA A 13 15.58 6.22 15.50
CA ALA A 13 14.99 7.54 15.41
C ALA A 13 16.07 8.60 15.15
N SER A 14 15.84 9.48 14.17
CA SER A 14 16.39 10.83 14.20
C SER A 14 15.48 11.82 13.48
N CYS A 15 15.09 12.86 14.24
CA CYS A 15 14.34 14.03 13.80
C CYS A 15 15.15 14.86 12.80
N VAL A 16 14.44 15.48 11.84
CA VAL A 16 14.79 16.82 11.32
C VAL A 16 13.50 17.63 11.17
N HIS A 17 13.38 18.68 12.00
CA HIS A 17 12.60 19.89 11.70
C HIS A 17 13.44 20.76 10.73
N GLU A 18 12.83 21.43 9.76
CA GLU A 18 12.61 22.90 9.78
C GLU A 18 12.02 23.40 8.46
N GLN A 19 11.19 24.44 8.59
CA GLN A 19 10.32 25.06 7.58
C GLN A 19 11.07 25.96 6.58
N GLN A 20 10.47 26.22 5.40
CA GLN A 20 10.26 27.60 4.93
C GLN A 20 9.19 27.75 3.83
N LYS A 21 8.67 28.98 3.73
CA LYS A 21 7.35 29.44 3.27
C LYS A 21 7.39 30.22 1.93
N VAL A 22 6.33 30.05 1.13
CA VAL A 22 5.39 31.07 0.54
C VAL A 22 5.70 31.85 -0.78
N SER A 23 4.58 32.00 -1.53
CA SER A 23 4.13 33.01 -2.52
C SER A 23 4.35 32.69 -4.01
N SER A 24 3.41 32.92 -4.94
CA SER A 24 2.28 33.88 -4.98
C SER A 24 1.11 33.38 -5.83
N ILE A 25 -0.09 33.89 -5.53
CA ILE A 25 -1.31 33.90 -6.36
C ILE A 25 -1.12 34.85 -7.54
N ASP A 26 -1.63 34.50 -8.73
CA ASP A 26 -2.49 35.40 -9.51
C ASP A 26 -3.24 34.68 -10.65
N ASP A 27 -4.45 35.17 -10.85
CA ASP A 27 -5.61 34.74 -11.63
C ASP A 27 -5.37 34.29 -13.08
N LEU A 28 -6.27 33.43 -13.58
CA LEU A 28 -7.20 33.82 -14.67
C LEU A 28 -8.24 32.73 -15.02
N ASN A 29 -9.50 33.17 -14.95
CA ASN A 29 -10.64 32.90 -15.83
C ASN A 29 -11.38 31.56 -15.78
N ASP A 30 -12.52 31.63 -15.08
CA ASP A 30 -13.86 31.55 -15.68
C ASP A 30 -13.98 30.85 -17.04
N GLN A 31 -14.36 29.57 -16.98
CA GLN A 31 -15.33 29.02 -17.93
C GLN A 31 -16.29 28.08 -17.18
N LYS A 32 -17.33 28.70 -16.61
CA LYS A 32 -18.50 28.02 -16.06
C LYS A 32 -19.32 27.43 -17.21
N GLY A 33 -18.85 26.33 -17.78
CA GLY A 33 -19.60 25.51 -18.72
C GLY A 33 -20.66 24.74 -17.95
N TYR A 34 -21.90 25.22 -17.96
CA TYR A 34 -23.06 24.44 -17.58
C TYR A 34 -23.11 23.20 -18.49
N LEU A 35 -22.71 22.03 -17.97
CA LEU A 35 -22.87 20.76 -18.67
C LEU A 35 -24.34 20.36 -18.64
N ASP A 36 -24.93 20.44 -19.82
CA ASP A 36 -26.33 20.18 -20.09
C ASP A 36 -26.72 18.73 -19.74
N ASN A 37 -27.93 18.60 -19.20
CA ASN A 37 -28.47 17.44 -18.51
C ASN A 37 -29.11 16.45 -19.50
N GLN A 38 -28.34 15.94 -20.46
CA GLN A 38 -28.77 14.78 -21.26
C GLN A 38 -28.28 13.48 -20.64
N SER A 39 -29.21 12.87 -19.92
CA SER A 39 -29.26 11.45 -19.57
C SER A 39 -29.05 10.58 -20.82
N VAL A 40 -27.79 10.26 -21.14
CA VAL A 40 -27.46 9.04 -21.87
C VAL A 40 -26.74 8.13 -20.89
N VAL A 41 -27.53 7.53 -19.99
CA VAL A 41 -27.13 6.31 -19.29
C VAL A 41 -27.07 5.22 -20.37
N SER A 42 -25.96 5.14 -21.10
CA SER A 42 -25.77 4.09 -22.09
C SER A 42 -25.67 2.74 -21.36
N GLU A 43 -26.18 1.66 -21.97
CA GLU A 43 -26.02 0.30 -21.42
C GLU A 43 -24.54 -0.03 -21.11
N SER A 44 -23.62 0.57 -21.88
CA SER A 44 -22.18 0.47 -21.64
C SER A 44 -21.73 1.07 -20.31
N TYR A 45 -22.34 2.16 -19.85
CA TYR A 45 -21.99 2.82 -18.59
C TYR A 45 -22.47 2.00 -17.37
N GLU A 46 -23.73 1.56 -17.37
CA GLU A 46 -24.27 0.75 -16.27
C GLU A 46 -23.61 -0.64 -16.19
N SER A 47 -23.26 -1.23 -17.34
CA SER A 47 -22.50 -2.48 -17.38
C SER A 47 -21.11 -2.31 -16.76
N LYS A 48 -20.38 -1.24 -17.11
CA LYS A 48 -19.07 -0.91 -16.50
C LYS A 48 -19.21 -0.69 -15.00
N LYS A 49 -20.13 0.15 -14.55
CA LYS A 49 -20.39 0.41 -13.13
C LYS A 49 -20.65 -0.88 -12.34
N LYS A 50 -21.49 -1.77 -12.86
CA LYS A 50 -21.78 -3.08 -12.24
C LYS A 50 -20.55 -3.98 -12.17
N SER A 51 -19.76 -4.04 -13.25
CA SER A 51 -18.50 -4.79 -13.29
C SER A 51 -17.48 -4.25 -12.27
N LEU A 52 -17.39 -2.93 -12.13
CA LEU A 52 -16.51 -2.28 -11.16
C LEU A 52 -16.93 -2.56 -9.73
N LEU A 53 -18.22 -2.44 -9.40
CA LEU A 53 -18.73 -2.78 -8.06
C LEU A 53 -18.49 -4.24 -7.70
N ASN A 54 -18.62 -5.17 -8.66
CA ASN A 54 -18.30 -6.57 -8.43
C ASN A 54 -16.80 -6.78 -8.18
N SER A 55 -15.95 -6.14 -8.97
CA SER A 55 -14.49 -6.21 -8.80
C SER A 55 -14.06 -5.63 -7.45
N LEU A 56 -14.65 -4.51 -7.05
CA LEU A 56 -14.48 -3.88 -5.74
C LEU A 56 -14.83 -4.78 -4.57
N ASN A 57 -15.99 -5.45 -4.64
CA ASN A 57 -16.39 -6.39 -3.60
C ASN A 57 -15.42 -7.57 -3.52
N GLN A 58 -14.90 -8.05 -4.66
CA GLN A 58 -13.86 -9.08 -4.67
C GLN A 58 -12.54 -8.56 -4.09
N SER A 59 -12.10 -7.35 -4.43
CA SER A 59 -10.92 -6.71 -3.83
C SER A 59 -11.08 -6.52 -2.32
N LEU A 60 -12.29 -6.20 -1.85
CA LEU A 60 -12.59 -6.07 -0.42
C LEU A 60 -12.49 -7.43 0.29
N ILE A 61 -13.06 -8.49 -0.29
CA ILE A 61 -12.94 -9.86 0.24
C ILE A 61 -11.45 -10.26 0.28
N GLN A 62 -10.74 -10.08 -0.84
CA GLN A 62 -9.32 -10.44 -0.93
C GLN A 62 -8.48 -9.67 0.08
N THR A 63 -8.64 -8.36 0.22
CA THR A 63 -7.89 -7.56 1.21
C THR A 63 -8.26 -7.92 2.65
N THR A 64 -9.49 -8.34 2.92
CA THR A 64 -9.89 -8.87 4.23
C THR A 64 -9.19 -10.20 4.52
N ASP A 65 -9.18 -11.13 3.57
CA ASP A 65 -8.45 -12.41 3.70
C ASP A 65 -6.94 -12.20 3.87
N LEU A 66 -6.36 -11.22 3.17
CA LEU A 66 -4.95 -10.85 3.30
C LEU A 66 -4.66 -10.29 4.70
N MET A 67 -5.56 -9.48 5.25
CA MET A 67 -5.43 -8.95 6.61
C MET A 67 -5.49 -10.06 7.67
N GLU A 68 -6.41 -11.03 7.53
CA GLU A 68 -6.47 -12.19 8.42
C GLU A 68 -5.19 -13.05 8.32
N LYS A 69 -4.64 -13.22 7.11
CA LYS A 69 -3.34 -13.89 6.92
C LYS A 69 -2.17 -13.11 7.53
N ALA A 70 -2.23 -11.77 7.52
CA ALA A 70 -1.24 -10.94 8.20
C ALA A 70 -1.30 -11.13 9.72
N ASP A 71 -2.48 -11.32 10.31
CA ASP A 71 -2.61 -11.67 11.73
C ASP A 71 -1.97 -13.06 12.00
N LEU A 72 -2.18 -14.05 11.14
CA LEU A 72 -1.55 -15.38 11.26
C LEU A 72 -0.03 -15.38 11.06
N THR A 73 0.52 -14.36 10.39
CA THR A 73 1.97 -14.17 10.23
C THR A 73 2.64 -13.95 11.59
N VAL A 74 1.95 -13.27 12.53
CA VAL A 74 2.40 -13.09 13.92
C VAL A 74 2.51 -14.43 14.65
N ASP A 75 1.49 -15.27 14.52
CA ASP A 75 1.42 -16.54 15.24
C ASP A 75 2.47 -17.52 14.71
N ASN A 76 2.62 -17.61 13.38
CA ASN A 76 3.59 -18.50 12.74
C ASN A 76 5.05 -18.13 13.02
N LEU A 77 5.39 -16.84 13.18
CA LEU A 77 6.74 -16.40 13.57
C LEU A 77 7.08 -16.82 15.00
N ASN A 78 6.10 -16.78 15.90
CA ASN A 78 6.30 -17.11 17.32
C ASN A 78 6.37 -18.64 17.58
N GLU A 79 5.89 -19.45 16.65
CA GLU A 79 5.86 -20.93 16.77
C GLU A 79 7.01 -21.63 16.03
N SER A 80 7.77 -20.91 15.19
CA SER A 80 8.78 -21.50 14.32
C SER A 80 10.22 -21.26 14.79
N ASP A 81 10.93 -22.34 15.10
CA ASP A 81 12.37 -22.32 15.38
C ASP A 81 13.24 -22.58 14.13
N GLU A 82 12.66 -22.76 12.94
CA GLU A 82 13.40 -23.09 11.70
C GLU A 82 13.60 -21.87 10.81
N SER A 83 14.85 -21.63 10.35
CA SER A 83 15.24 -20.51 9.48
C SER A 83 14.38 -20.42 8.21
N ASN A 84 14.20 -21.54 7.50
CA ASN A 84 13.40 -21.60 6.28
C ASN A 84 11.96 -21.12 6.49
N LYS A 85 11.32 -21.55 7.58
CA LYS A 85 9.93 -21.19 7.88
C LYS A 85 9.80 -19.71 8.26
N VAL A 86 10.75 -19.16 9.01
CA VAL A 86 10.76 -17.72 9.35
C VAL A 86 10.89 -16.86 8.09
N VAL A 87 11.80 -17.23 7.19
CA VAL A 87 12.01 -16.47 5.94
C VAL A 87 10.82 -16.60 4.98
N GLU A 88 10.21 -17.77 4.88
CA GLU A 88 8.96 -17.96 4.11
C GLU A 88 7.84 -17.04 4.62
N VAL A 89 7.74 -16.85 5.94
CA VAL A 89 6.75 -15.95 6.55
C VAL A 89 7.07 -14.49 6.23
N VAL A 90 8.33 -14.07 6.24
CA VAL A 90 8.76 -12.72 5.83
C VAL A 90 8.37 -12.45 4.37
N ILE A 91 8.77 -13.34 3.45
CA ILE A 91 8.47 -13.21 2.01
C ILE A 91 6.96 -13.18 1.78
N SER A 92 6.21 -14.03 2.49
CA SER A 92 4.76 -14.07 2.40
C SER A 92 4.13 -12.76 2.89
N GLY A 93 4.59 -12.21 4.02
CA GLY A 93 4.13 -10.93 4.55
C GLY A 93 4.35 -9.79 3.56
N VAL A 94 5.54 -9.67 2.97
CA VAL A 94 5.83 -8.63 1.95
C VAL A 94 4.97 -8.83 0.69
N ASN A 95 4.69 -10.08 0.31
CA ASN A 95 3.76 -10.38 -0.78
C ASN A 95 2.34 -9.87 -0.50
N LEU A 96 1.85 -9.94 0.74
CA LEU A 96 0.55 -9.38 1.12
C LEU A 96 0.51 -7.87 0.86
N ILE A 97 1.59 -7.13 1.21
CA ILE A 97 1.72 -5.69 0.95
C ILE A 97 1.66 -5.41 -0.55
N SER A 98 2.41 -6.16 -1.36
CA SER A 98 2.40 -6.03 -2.82
C SER A 98 1.01 -6.28 -3.40
N ALA A 99 0.35 -7.36 -2.98
CA ALA A 99 -0.99 -7.70 -3.45
C ALA A 99 -2.01 -6.60 -3.11
N SER A 100 -1.97 -6.05 -1.89
CA SER A 100 -2.83 -4.94 -1.49
C SER A 100 -2.62 -3.68 -2.33
N ALA A 101 -1.38 -3.35 -2.68
CA ALA A 101 -1.07 -2.20 -3.53
C ALA A 101 -1.60 -2.38 -4.96
N ASP A 102 -1.50 -3.59 -5.53
CA ASP A 102 -2.02 -3.90 -6.86
C ASP A 102 -3.55 -3.81 -6.93
N GLN A 103 -4.25 -4.23 -5.87
CA GLN A 103 -5.70 -4.07 -5.78
C GLN A 103 -6.10 -2.59 -5.82
N LEU A 104 -5.38 -1.72 -5.11
CA LEU A 104 -5.66 -0.29 -5.11
C LEU A 104 -5.30 0.38 -6.44
N LYS A 105 -4.26 -0.08 -7.12
CA LYS A 105 -3.94 0.37 -8.48
C LYS A 105 -5.08 0.06 -9.45
N SER A 106 -5.49 -1.20 -9.54
CA SER A 106 -6.61 -1.64 -10.40
C SER A 106 -7.89 -0.86 -10.13
N LEU A 107 -8.16 -0.62 -8.84
CA LEU A 107 -9.30 0.17 -8.41
C LEU A 107 -9.21 1.66 -8.80
N SER A 108 -8.02 2.25 -8.68
CA SER A 108 -7.82 3.64 -9.09
C SER A 108 -7.99 3.86 -10.58
N GLU A 109 -7.52 2.92 -11.41
CA GLU A 109 -7.72 2.91 -12.86
C GLU A 109 -9.21 2.79 -13.19
N SER A 110 -9.92 1.91 -12.46
CA SER A 110 -11.36 1.70 -12.58
C SER A 110 -12.18 2.95 -12.25
N ILE A 111 -11.86 3.66 -11.16
CA ILE A 111 -12.52 4.91 -10.78
C ILE A 111 -12.26 5.98 -11.83
N TYR A 112 -11.02 6.08 -12.31
CA TYR A 112 -10.66 7.01 -13.37
C TYR A 112 -11.45 6.75 -14.65
N ASP A 113 -11.53 5.50 -15.11
CA ASP A 113 -12.27 5.12 -16.31
C ASP A 113 -13.77 5.40 -16.19
N LEU A 114 -14.35 5.18 -15.00
CA LEU A 114 -15.75 5.52 -14.72
C LEU A 114 -15.98 7.03 -14.77
N ALA A 115 -15.08 7.80 -14.15
CA ALA A 115 -15.14 9.27 -14.17
C ALA A 115 -15.04 9.82 -15.59
N GLN A 116 -14.06 9.35 -16.37
CA GLN A 116 -13.90 9.73 -17.78
C GLN A 116 -15.13 9.38 -18.62
N THR A 117 -15.70 8.18 -18.43
CA THR A 117 -16.93 7.77 -19.14
C THR A 117 -18.12 8.67 -18.78
N ALA A 118 -18.18 9.14 -17.54
CA ALA A 118 -19.21 10.08 -17.08
C ALA A 118 -18.99 11.54 -17.57
N GLY A 119 -17.82 11.84 -18.16
CA GLY A 119 -17.39 13.19 -18.49
C GLY A 119 -17.00 14.01 -17.26
N ILE A 120 -16.48 13.35 -16.23
CA ILE A 120 -16.01 13.94 -14.98
C ILE A 120 -14.50 13.96 -15.00
N ASP A 121 -13.92 15.15 -14.84
CA ASP A 121 -12.49 15.35 -14.67
C ASP A 121 -12.24 16.01 -13.32
N LEU A 122 -11.86 15.20 -12.34
CA LEU A 122 -11.44 15.65 -11.01
C LEU A 122 -9.94 15.41 -10.86
N GLU A 123 -9.20 16.45 -10.51
CA GLU A 123 -7.75 16.37 -10.31
C GLU A 123 -7.40 15.34 -9.22
N GLU A 124 -8.21 15.24 -8.17
CA GLU A 124 -8.04 14.28 -7.08
C GLU A 124 -8.12 12.83 -7.57
N ILE A 125 -8.99 12.52 -8.54
CA ILE A 125 -9.08 11.16 -9.12
C ILE A 125 -7.79 10.83 -9.88
N ASN A 126 -7.25 11.78 -10.65
CA ASN A 126 -5.98 11.62 -11.35
C ASN A 126 -4.82 11.42 -10.35
N LYS A 127 -4.73 12.27 -9.32
CA LYS A 127 -3.71 12.16 -8.26
C LYS A 127 -3.77 10.82 -7.55
N PHE A 128 -4.96 10.32 -7.23
CA PHE A 128 -5.14 9.01 -6.62
C PHE A 128 -4.62 7.88 -7.52
N ARG A 129 -4.96 7.89 -8.82
CA ARG A 129 -4.48 6.91 -9.80
C ARG A 129 -2.95 6.89 -9.93
N ASP A 130 -2.36 8.07 -10.04
CA ASP A 130 -0.91 8.20 -10.20
C ASP A 130 -0.18 7.73 -8.93
N LYS A 131 -0.67 8.11 -7.74
CA LYS A 131 -0.15 7.61 -6.46
C LYS A 131 -0.31 6.09 -6.32
N ALA A 132 -1.43 5.52 -6.75
CA ALA A 132 -1.67 4.08 -6.68
C ALA A 132 -0.68 3.31 -7.57
N THR A 133 -0.38 3.84 -8.75
CA THR A 133 0.62 3.28 -9.66
C THR A 133 2.02 3.28 -9.02
N VAL A 134 2.41 4.38 -8.39
CA VAL A 134 3.68 4.47 -7.65
C VAL A 134 3.71 3.46 -6.50
N ALA A 135 2.65 3.38 -5.70
CA ALA A 135 2.57 2.46 -4.57
C ALA A 135 2.72 0.99 -4.99
N SER A 136 2.01 0.58 -6.05
CA SER A 136 2.11 -0.77 -6.63
C SER A 136 3.52 -1.08 -7.11
N ASN A 137 4.18 -0.15 -7.82
CA ASN A 137 5.56 -0.35 -8.28
C ASN A 137 6.54 -0.50 -7.12
N VAL A 138 6.43 0.32 -6.08
CA VAL A 138 7.31 0.25 -4.90
C VAL A 138 7.07 -1.04 -4.11
N ALA A 139 5.81 -1.43 -3.92
CA ALA A 139 5.46 -2.66 -3.19
C ALA A 139 5.93 -3.92 -3.92
N ARG A 140 5.82 -3.93 -5.25
CA ARG A 140 6.40 -5.01 -6.07
C ARG A 140 7.92 -5.05 -5.97
N GLN A 141 8.58 -3.89 -6.01
CA GLN A 141 10.03 -3.82 -5.81
C GLN A 141 10.44 -4.36 -4.43
N ALA A 142 9.68 -4.05 -3.38
CA ALA A 142 9.91 -4.59 -2.04
C ALA A 142 9.84 -6.13 -2.04
N TYR A 143 8.81 -6.70 -2.67
CA TYR A 143 8.65 -8.15 -2.78
C TYR A 143 9.79 -8.81 -3.56
N ASP A 144 10.11 -8.27 -4.74
CA ASP A 144 11.17 -8.80 -5.60
C ASP A 144 12.54 -8.77 -4.88
N LEU A 145 12.86 -7.67 -4.18
CA LEU A 145 14.08 -7.56 -3.39
C LEU A 145 14.09 -8.53 -2.22
N THR A 146 13.00 -8.61 -1.45
CA THR A 146 12.88 -9.53 -0.31
C THR A 146 13.09 -10.98 -0.75
N LYS A 147 12.51 -11.37 -1.88
CA LYS A 147 12.71 -12.71 -2.45
C LYS A 147 14.15 -12.94 -2.92
N SER A 148 14.80 -11.92 -3.46
CA SER A 148 16.19 -12.03 -3.94
C SER A 148 17.21 -12.24 -2.82
N VAL A 149 16.86 -11.86 -1.59
CA VAL A 149 17.73 -11.95 -0.39
C VAL A 149 17.33 -13.10 0.55
N ASP A 150 16.59 -14.10 0.04
CA ASP A 150 16.14 -15.29 0.78
C ASP A 150 17.29 -16.01 1.53
N GLU A 151 18.36 -16.33 0.81
CA GLU A 151 19.53 -17.00 1.40
C GLU A 151 20.28 -16.12 2.41
N ASP A 152 20.35 -14.81 2.17
CA ASP A 152 20.95 -13.87 3.11
C ASP A 152 20.14 -13.82 4.42
N MET A 153 18.80 -13.81 4.34
CA MET A 153 17.93 -13.85 5.52
C MET A 153 18.07 -15.15 6.30
N LYS A 154 18.10 -16.31 5.63
CA LYS A 154 18.29 -17.62 6.28
C LYS A 154 19.60 -17.65 7.04
N LYS A 155 20.67 -17.15 6.39
CA LYS A 155 22.00 -17.13 6.96
C LYS A 155 22.09 -16.22 8.20
N LEU A 156 21.53 -15.02 8.13
CA LEU A 156 21.49 -14.10 9.28
C LEU A 156 20.73 -14.70 10.46
N TYR A 157 19.62 -15.39 10.18
CA TYR A 157 18.84 -16.06 11.20
C TYR A 157 19.61 -17.23 11.86
N GLU A 158 20.32 -18.04 11.09
CA GLU A 158 21.14 -19.14 11.63
C GLU A 158 22.28 -18.63 12.53
N GLU A 159 22.95 -17.54 12.14
CA GLU A 159 23.98 -16.92 12.98
C GLU A 159 23.39 -16.35 14.27
N GLN A 160 22.21 -15.73 14.20
CA GLN A 160 21.48 -15.26 15.37
C GLN A 160 21.14 -16.40 16.33
N GLN A 161 20.72 -17.56 15.83
CA GLN A 161 20.43 -18.73 16.67
C GLN A 161 21.65 -19.28 17.41
N LYS A 162 22.85 -19.15 16.81
CA LYS A 162 24.12 -19.52 17.43
C LYS A 162 24.52 -18.55 18.56
N GLY A 163 23.75 -17.48 18.78
CA GLY A 163 24.04 -16.45 19.79
C GLY A 163 25.24 -15.57 19.43
N ILE A 164 25.57 -15.53 18.14
CA ILE A 164 26.62 -14.66 17.63
C ILE A 164 26.04 -13.25 17.55
N ASP A 165 26.73 -12.31 18.19
CA ASP A 165 26.38 -10.91 18.10
C ASP A 165 26.62 -10.46 16.65
N LEU A 166 25.56 -10.04 15.97
CA LEU A 166 25.60 -9.59 14.57
C LEU A 166 26.14 -8.15 14.47
N ASP A 167 26.99 -7.77 15.42
CA ASP A 167 27.64 -6.47 15.42
C ASP A 167 28.56 -6.39 14.20
N LEU A 168 28.32 -5.36 13.38
CA LEU A 168 28.92 -5.25 12.05
C LEU A 168 30.44 -5.29 12.14
N ASP A 169 31.04 -4.76 13.20
CA ASP A 169 32.49 -4.65 13.33
C ASP A 169 33.19 -5.99 13.59
N SER A 170 32.46 -7.00 14.08
CA SER A 170 33.02 -8.32 14.42
C SER A 170 32.56 -9.46 13.48
N ALA A 171 31.55 -9.19 12.65
CA ALA A 171 31.00 -10.15 11.70
C ALA A 171 31.95 -10.42 10.51
N SER A 172 31.83 -11.60 9.91
CA SER A 172 32.53 -11.90 8.66
C SER A 172 32.01 -11.00 7.52
N GLU A 173 32.85 -10.73 6.50
CA GLU A 173 32.45 -9.92 5.34
C GLU A 173 31.18 -10.45 4.66
N GLU A 174 31.01 -11.77 4.66
CA GLU A 174 29.83 -12.42 4.11
C GLU A 174 28.55 -12.09 4.92
N ILE A 175 28.64 -12.03 6.25
CA ILE A 175 27.52 -11.65 7.13
C ILE A 175 27.24 -10.16 7.03
N LYS A 176 28.26 -9.30 6.91
CA LYS A 176 28.09 -7.87 6.64
C LYS A 176 27.32 -7.64 5.35
N GLN A 177 27.70 -8.33 4.27
CA GLN A 177 27.03 -8.16 2.98
C GLN A 177 25.59 -8.68 3.00
N ALA A 178 25.34 -9.84 3.63
CA ALA A 178 23.99 -10.36 3.82
C ALA A 178 23.11 -9.34 4.58
N ARG A 179 23.64 -8.73 5.65
CA ARG A 179 22.94 -7.69 6.40
C ARG A 179 22.60 -6.47 5.53
N ILE A 180 23.56 -5.94 4.78
CA ILE A 180 23.33 -4.80 3.88
C ILE A 180 22.22 -5.09 2.87
N ASN A 181 22.20 -6.30 2.30
CA ASN A 181 21.19 -6.71 1.33
C ASN A 181 19.79 -6.78 1.96
N VAL A 182 19.69 -7.38 3.15
CA VAL A 182 18.43 -7.51 3.90
C VAL A 182 17.92 -6.14 4.38
N ASP A 183 18.81 -5.28 4.90
CA ASP A 183 18.46 -3.92 5.31
C ASP A 183 17.88 -3.12 4.13
N ARG A 184 18.49 -3.24 2.94
CA ARG A 184 17.97 -2.59 1.72
C ARG A 184 16.58 -3.11 1.33
N ALA A 185 16.35 -4.41 1.38
CA ALA A 185 15.03 -4.98 1.08
C ALA A 185 13.98 -4.48 2.09
N TRP A 186 14.37 -4.36 3.36
CA TRP A 186 13.52 -3.85 4.43
C TRP A 186 13.15 -2.38 4.25
N GLU A 187 14.11 -1.50 3.93
CA GLU A 187 13.85 -0.08 3.67
C GLU A 187 12.80 0.12 2.57
N VAL A 188 12.87 -0.66 1.49
CA VAL A 188 11.88 -0.60 0.39
C VAL A 188 10.52 -1.11 0.86
N THR A 189 10.49 -2.13 1.72
CA THR A 189 9.25 -2.63 2.34
C THR A 189 8.58 -1.57 3.22
N ILE A 190 9.36 -0.83 4.03
CA ILE A 190 8.83 0.28 4.84
C ILE A 190 8.27 1.39 3.94
N LYS A 191 8.97 1.75 2.87
CA LYS A 191 8.48 2.72 1.87
C LYS A 191 7.18 2.27 1.22
N ALA A 192 7.04 0.98 0.89
CA ALA A 192 5.80 0.43 0.36
C ALA A 192 4.62 0.60 1.34
N LYS A 193 4.85 0.32 2.63
CA LYS A 193 3.85 0.56 3.70
C LYS A 193 3.49 2.04 3.81
N ASP A 194 4.46 2.96 3.76
CA ASP A 194 4.19 4.41 3.81
C ASP A 194 3.37 4.87 2.60
N HIS A 195 3.67 4.39 1.39
CA HIS A 195 2.86 4.68 0.22
C HIS A 195 1.41 4.18 0.32
N LEU A 196 1.16 3.05 0.97
CA LEU A 196 -0.20 2.58 1.22
C LEU A 196 -0.96 3.48 2.21
N ILE A 197 -0.28 4.03 3.21
CA ILE A 197 -0.86 5.03 4.13
C ILE A 197 -1.23 6.30 3.37
N ASP A 198 -0.32 6.81 2.54
CA ASP A 198 -0.55 7.99 1.71
C ASP A 198 -1.70 7.76 0.72
N LEU A 199 -1.79 6.55 0.17
CA LEU A 199 -2.82 6.19 -0.79
C LEU A 199 -4.20 6.20 -0.17
N ARG A 200 -4.34 5.69 1.06
CA ARG A 200 -5.58 5.83 1.84
C ARG A 200 -5.96 7.31 2.01
N GLY A 201 -4.99 8.17 2.32
CA GLY A 201 -5.21 9.62 2.39
C GLY A 201 -5.77 10.19 1.09
N ALA A 202 -5.14 9.88 -0.04
CA ALA A 202 -5.57 10.31 -1.36
C ALA A 202 -6.98 9.81 -1.73
N THR A 203 -7.33 8.56 -1.40
CA THR A 203 -8.68 8.04 -1.65
C THR A 203 -9.74 8.81 -0.85
N LYS A 204 -9.41 9.27 0.36
CA LYS A 204 -10.31 10.13 1.13
C LYS A 204 -10.47 11.52 0.53
N GLU A 205 -9.38 12.12 0.05
CA GLU A 205 -9.43 13.40 -0.67
C GLU A 205 -10.36 13.31 -1.90
N VAL A 206 -10.31 12.19 -2.64
CA VAL A 206 -11.27 11.92 -3.73
C VAL A 206 -12.70 11.89 -3.20
N LEU A 207 -12.97 11.15 -2.11
CA LEU A 207 -14.32 11.05 -1.54
C LEU A 207 -14.85 12.42 -1.09
N ASP A 208 -14.01 13.22 -0.44
CA ASP A 208 -14.36 14.55 0.04
C ASP A 208 -14.69 15.48 -1.14
N LYS A 209 -13.89 15.43 -2.21
CA LYS A 209 -14.12 16.19 -3.43
C LYS A 209 -15.42 15.77 -4.13
N VAL A 210 -15.64 14.46 -4.28
CA VAL A 210 -16.87 13.91 -4.85
C VAL A 210 -18.09 14.37 -4.05
N ASN A 211 -18.03 14.31 -2.71
CA ASN A 211 -19.12 14.77 -1.85
C ASN A 211 -19.38 16.28 -1.96
N ALA A 212 -18.33 17.10 -2.08
CA ALA A 212 -18.47 18.55 -2.22
C ALA A 212 -19.14 18.96 -3.54
N GLU A 213 -18.94 18.19 -4.62
CA GLU A 213 -19.41 18.53 -5.96
C GLU A 213 -20.69 17.79 -6.38
N ILE A 214 -21.14 16.80 -5.60
CA ILE A 214 -22.28 15.93 -5.95
C ILE A 214 -23.59 16.70 -6.20
N THR A 215 -23.79 17.82 -5.51
CA THR A 215 -24.96 18.69 -5.67
C THR A 215 -24.97 19.41 -7.01
N ASN A 216 -23.78 19.66 -7.58
CA ASN A 216 -23.58 20.33 -8.86
C ASN A 216 -23.49 19.35 -10.03
N ASN A 217 -23.16 18.08 -9.77
CA ASN A 217 -23.06 17.05 -10.78
C ASN A 217 -23.58 15.70 -10.27
N LYS A 218 -24.83 15.38 -10.61
CA LYS A 218 -25.48 14.13 -10.18
C LYS A 218 -24.77 12.85 -10.65
N LYS A 219 -23.96 12.91 -11.72
CA LYS A 219 -23.17 11.75 -12.16
C LYS A 219 -22.11 11.33 -11.13
N LEU A 220 -21.76 12.20 -10.19
CA LEU A 220 -20.88 11.89 -9.06
C LEU A 220 -21.52 10.93 -8.05
N GLU A 221 -22.85 10.73 -8.05
CA GLU A 221 -23.50 9.75 -7.16
C GLU A 221 -23.01 8.32 -7.41
N ASP A 222 -22.77 7.97 -8.67
CA ASP A 222 -22.26 6.65 -9.03
C ASP A 222 -20.80 6.47 -8.61
N ILE A 223 -19.99 7.50 -8.83
CA ILE A 223 -18.57 7.52 -8.47
C ILE A 223 -18.42 7.48 -6.95
N LYS A 224 -19.25 8.21 -6.21
CA LYS A 224 -19.25 8.23 -4.74
C LYS A 224 -19.28 6.82 -4.17
N ARG A 225 -20.21 5.98 -4.62
CA ARG A 225 -20.35 4.62 -4.11
C ARG A 225 -19.10 3.76 -4.36
N VAL A 226 -18.47 3.94 -5.53
CA VAL A 226 -17.24 3.23 -5.90
C VAL A 226 -16.07 3.72 -5.04
N VAL A 227 -15.97 5.03 -4.80
CA VAL A 227 -14.94 5.65 -3.97
C VAL A 227 -15.11 5.29 -2.48
N GLU A 228 -16.33 5.22 -1.95
CA GLU A 228 -16.61 4.78 -0.58
C GLU A 228 -16.12 3.34 -0.32
N LEU A 229 -16.29 2.45 -1.31
CA LEU A 229 -15.70 1.11 -1.26
C LEU A 229 -14.18 1.16 -1.37
N ALA A 230 -13.64 2.04 -2.21
CA ALA A 230 -12.20 2.23 -2.33
C ALA A 230 -11.54 2.71 -1.04
N VAL A 231 -12.22 3.56 -0.26
CA VAL A 231 -11.73 3.97 1.07
C VAL A 231 -11.62 2.76 2.00
N GLN A 232 -12.57 1.82 1.97
CA GLN A 232 -12.53 0.60 2.79
C GLN A 232 -11.39 -0.32 2.35
N VAL A 233 -11.25 -0.56 1.03
CA VAL A 233 -10.13 -1.35 0.48
C VAL A 233 -8.78 -0.72 0.85
N ALA A 234 -8.67 0.61 0.79
CA ALA A 234 -7.45 1.32 1.14
C ALA A 234 -7.14 1.27 2.65
N GLU A 235 -8.17 1.29 3.50
CA GLU A 235 -7.98 1.07 4.95
C GLU A 235 -7.48 -0.35 5.23
N ASN A 236 -8.10 -1.38 4.64
CA ASN A 236 -7.65 -2.78 4.80
C ASN A 236 -6.21 -2.98 4.31
N ALA A 237 -5.84 -2.38 3.17
CA ALA A 237 -4.48 -2.43 2.64
C ALA A 237 -3.47 -1.77 3.57
N LYS A 238 -3.80 -0.58 4.11
CA LYS A 238 -3.01 0.11 5.12
C LYS A 238 -2.83 -0.78 6.36
N GLU A 239 -3.91 -1.35 6.89
CA GLU A 239 -3.87 -2.19 8.08
C GLU A 239 -3.05 -3.46 7.85
N THR A 240 -3.20 -4.11 6.70
CA THR A 240 -2.38 -5.27 6.28
C THR A 240 -0.90 -4.92 6.34
N ALA A 241 -0.50 -3.80 5.72
CA ALA A 241 0.90 -3.40 5.70
C ALA A 241 1.42 -3.02 7.09
N GLN A 242 0.62 -2.33 7.91
CA GLN A 242 1.00 -1.99 9.28
C GLN A 242 1.16 -3.24 10.15
N LYS A 243 0.23 -4.20 10.05
CA LYS A 243 0.30 -5.46 10.77
C LYS A 243 1.54 -6.24 10.38
N VAL A 244 1.75 -6.52 9.09
CA VAL A 244 2.95 -7.23 8.59
C VAL A 244 4.23 -6.59 9.11
N ILE A 245 4.40 -5.28 8.96
CA ILE A 245 5.60 -4.58 9.42
C ILE A 245 5.76 -4.66 10.94
N THR A 246 4.67 -4.58 11.70
CA THR A 246 4.72 -4.72 13.16
C THR A 246 5.16 -6.13 13.54
N SER A 247 4.57 -7.17 12.95
CA SER A 247 4.90 -8.58 13.20
C SER A 247 6.37 -8.89 12.95
N LEU A 248 6.91 -8.38 11.83
CA LEU A 248 8.30 -8.63 11.44
C LEU A 248 9.32 -7.85 12.28
N ASN A 249 8.89 -6.80 12.99
CA ASN A 249 9.73 -6.03 13.91
C ASN A 249 9.70 -6.53 15.37
N THR A 250 8.89 -7.54 15.68
CA THR A 250 8.68 -8.03 17.06
C THR A 250 9.60 -9.21 17.37
#